data_AF-A0A2T6KBE1-F1
#
_entry.id   AF-A0A2T6KBE1-F1
#
_cell.length_a   1.000
_cell.length_b   1.000
_cell.length_c   1.000
_cell.angle_alpha   90.00
_cell.angle_beta   90.00
_cell.angle_gamma   90.00
#
_symmetry.space_group_name_H-M   'P 1'
#
loop_
_entity.id
_entity.type
_entity.pdbx_description
1 polymer ?
#
loop_
_entity_poly.entity_id
_entity_poly.type
_entity_poly.pdbx_seq_one_letter_code
_entity_poly.pdbx_strand_id
1 'polypeptide(L)'
;MWTKQEPGVYDFETNKMIGKAGGMLGKGKGFWFSTDWWLDPNELSLNHLTLVLNKKLFNQIKKDNLTLFEDLVYSFEAIYGYVTEEEAEDRQHTTGTLTERIPGVFWLNFFSPVFVDYLNKDNNLLFEFPWENIKDFKKGGVITQLTESPFDKTIVDLEKKAQEALGLSKFNGNVNDYPNLRIL
;
A
#
# COMPACT_ATOMS: atom_id res chain seq x y z
N MET A 1 -15.71 -9.09 11.49
CA MET A 1 -14.25 -9.23 11.36
C MET A 1 -14.01 -10.60 10.74
N TRP A 2 -13.60 -10.63 9.48
CA TRP A 2 -13.09 -11.86 8.88
C TRP A 2 -11.62 -11.93 9.31
N THR A 3 -11.16 -13.03 9.90
CA THR A 3 -9.78 -13.15 10.44
C THR A 3 -9.19 -14.53 10.15
N LYS A 4 -9.79 -15.26 9.21
CA LYS A 4 -9.41 -16.66 8.98
C LYS A 4 -8.10 -16.72 8.22
N GLN A 5 -7.12 -17.37 8.82
CA GLN A 5 -5.95 -17.86 8.10
C GLN A 5 -6.33 -19.17 7.42
N GLU A 6 -6.16 -19.23 6.11
CA GLU A 6 -6.40 -20.43 5.32
C GLU A 6 -5.05 -20.93 4.76
N PRO A 7 -4.90 -22.25 4.56
CA PRO A 7 -3.73 -22.77 3.87
C PRO A 7 -3.51 -22.08 2.51
N GLY A 8 -2.26 -21.76 2.19
CA GLY A 8 -1.87 -21.00 1.00
C GLY A 8 -1.53 -21.87 -0.23
N VAL A 9 -0.40 -21.56 -0.87
CA VAL A 9 0.11 -22.20 -2.11
C VAL A 9 0.05 -23.71 -2.04
N TYR A 10 -0.34 -24.33 -3.15
CA TYR A 10 -0.13 -25.76 -3.35
C TYR A 10 1.26 -26.02 -3.92
N ASP A 11 2.12 -26.69 -3.16
CA ASP A 11 3.38 -27.21 -3.66
C ASP A 11 3.11 -28.49 -4.45
N PHE A 12 3.32 -28.44 -5.76
CA PHE A 12 3.08 -29.57 -6.66
C PHE A 12 4.15 -30.66 -6.55
N GLU A 13 5.38 -30.35 -6.13
CA GLU A 13 6.46 -31.33 -5.97
C GLU A 13 6.25 -32.15 -4.69
N THR A 14 5.91 -31.49 -3.59
CA THR A 14 5.68 -32.15 -2.30
C THR A 14 4.23 -32.55 -2.06
N ASN A 15 3.32 -32.13 -2.96
CA ASN A 15 1.88 -32.39 -2.93
C ASN A 15 1.23 -31.96 -1.59
N LYS A 16 1.66 -30.81 -1.07
CA LYS A 16 1.24 -30.26 0.23
C LYS A 16 0.92 -28.78 0.10
N MET A 17 0.03 -28.29 0.97
CA MET A 17 -0.17 -26.84 1.10
C MET A 17 0.97 -26.25 1.92
N ILE A 18 1.67 -25.28 1.34
CA ILE A 18 2.74 -24.51 1.95
C ILE A 18 2.31 -23.05 2.08
N GLY A 19 2.72 -22.42 3.18
CA GLY A 19 2.32 -21.05 3.47
C GLY A 19 0.89 -20.88 3.97
N LYS A 20 0.53 -19.62 4.25
CA LYS A 20 -0.77 -19.22 4.79
C LYS A 20 -1.23 -17.89 4.20
N ALA A 21 -2.49 -17.83 3.82
CA ALA A 21 -3.16 -16.61 3.38
C ALA A 21 -4.16 -16.15 4.44
N GLY A 22 -4.50 -14.89 4.44
CA GLY A 22 -5.67 -14.42 5.16
C GLY A 22 -5.84 -12.93 4.99
N GLY A 23 -6.90 -12.42 5.60
CA GLY A 23 -7.16 -11.00 5.59
C GLY A 23 -8.08 -10.61 6.72
N MET A 24 -8.14 -9.30 6.96
CA MET A 24 -9.09 -8.69 7.87
C MET A 24 -9.71 -7.45 7.24
N LEU A 25 -11.03 -7.51 7.11
CA LEU A 25 -11.88 -6.37 6.77
C LEU A 25 -12.57 -5.86 8.03
N GLY A 26 -12.49 -4.56 8.25
CA GLY A 26 -13.26 -3.85 9.27
C GLY A 26 -13.92 -2.61 8.70
N LYS A 27 -15.18 -2.38 9.07
CA LYS A 27 -15.92 -1.17 8.73
C LYS A 27 -16.58 -0.63 9.99
N GLY A 28 -16.42 0.67 10.23
CA GLY A 28 -17.00 1.37 11.35
C GLY A 28 -17.69 2.66 10.90
N LYS A 29 -18.16 3.44 11.87
CA LYS A 29 -18.73 4.76 11.56
C LYS A 29 -17.62 5.71 11.12
N GLY A 30 -17.51 5.89 9.80
CA GLY A 30 -16.59 6.85 9.19
C GLY A 30 -15.20 6.34 8.89
N PHE A 31 -14.99 5.02 8.94
CA PHE A 31 -13.81 4.38 8.37
C PHE A 31 -14.14 3.00 7.83
N TRP A 32 -13.30 2.53 6.92
CA TRP A 32 -13.13 1.11 6.66
C TRP A 32 -11.63 0.82 6.47
N PHE A 33 -11.24 -0.41 6.72
CA PHE A 33 -9.89 -0.87 6.47
C PHE A 33 -9.91 -2.30 5.96
N SER A 34 -8.94 -2.64 5.11
CA SER A 34 -8.60 -4.00 4.79
C SER A 34 -7.13 -4.25 5.07
N THR A 35 -6.85 -5.48 5.46
CA THR A 35 -5.51 -6.04 5.45
C THR A 35 -5.58 -7.38 4.78
N ASP A 36 -4.60 -7.68 3.96
CA ASP A 36 -4.44 -8.98 3.32
C ASP A 36 -3.00 -9.41 3.58
N TRP A 37 -2.79 -10.66 3.96
CA TRP A 37 -1.47 -11.21 4.19
C TRP A 37 -1.31 -12.53 3.45
N TRP A 38 -0.09 -12.73 2.97
CA TRP A 38 0.33 -13.96 2.33
C TRP A 38 1.70 -14.31 2.88
N LEU A 39 1.78 -15.42 3.60
CA LEU A 39 3.02 -15.93 4.17
C LEU A 39 3.43 -17.15 3.35
N ASP A 40 4.34 -16.97 2.40
CA ASP A 40 4.99 -18.07 1.69
C ASP A 40 6.38 -18.31 2.29
N PRO A 41 6.76 -19.55 2.64
CA PRO A 41 8.13 -19.83 3.10
C PRO A 41 9.22 -19.55 2.05
N ASN A 42 8.87 -19.48 0.77
CA ASN A 42 9.79 -19.33 -0.35
C ASN A 42 9.67 -17.98 -1.09
N GLU A 43 8.67 -17.16 -0.77
CA GLU A 43 8.44 -15.85 -1.41
C GLU A 43 8.33 -14.74 -0.35
N LEU A 44 8.42 -13.47 -0.80
CA LEU A 44 8.22 -12.33 0.10
C LEU A 44 6.78 -12.33 0.61
N SER A 45 6.59 -12.02 1.89
CA SER A 45 5.25 -11.94 2.45
C SER A 45 4.51 -10.71 1.91
N LEU A 46 3.39 -10.92 1.21
CA LEU A 46 2.66 -9.87 0.50
C LEU A 46 1.61 -9.22 1.40
N ASN A 47 2.06 -8.59 2.48
CA ASN A 47 1.15 -7.95 3.42
C ASN A 47 0.74 -6.56 2.92
N HIS A 48 -0.56 -6.34 2.75
CA HIS A 48 -1.12 -5.09 2.27
C HIS A 48 -2.04 -4.47 3.32
N LEU A 49 -2.04 -3.14 3.42
CA LEU A 49 -2.91 -2.38 4.32
C LEU A 49 -3.61 -1.24 3.57
N THR A 50 -4.94 -1.22 3.63
CA THR A 50 -5.76 -0.09 3.21
C THR A 50 -6.48 0.50 4.40
N LEU A 51 -6.43 1.82 4.57
CA LEU A 51 -7.25 2.56 5.51
C LEU A 51 -7.98 3.69 4.79
N VAL A 52 -9.30 3.73 4.92
CA VAL A 52 -10.12 4.80 4.37
C VAL A 52 -10.86 5.49 5.49
N LEU A 53 -10.78 6.82 5.48
CA LEU A 53 -11.36 7.68 6.50
C LEU A 53 -12.36 8.63 5.86
N ASN A 54 -13.49 8.88 6.53
CA ASN A 54 -14.34 10.00 6.18
C ASN A 54 -13.85 11.29 6.83
N LYS A 55 -14.34 12.43 6.33
CA LYS A 55 -13.92 13.76 6.78
C LYS A 55 -14.14 14.00 8.27
N LYS A 56 -15.22 13.46 8.83
CA LYS A 56 -15.54 13.62 10.25
C LYS A 56 -14.50 12.93 11.13
N LEU A 57 -14.21 11.66 10.86
CA LEU A 57 -13.26 10.90 11.64
C LEU A 57 -11.84 11.43 11.45
N PHE A 58 -11.43 11.71 10.21
CA PHE A 58 -10.14 12.34 9.93
C PHE A 58 -9.90 13.58 10.80
N ASN A 59 -10.90 14.47 10.91
CA ASN A 59 -10.79 15.66 11.74
C ASN A 59 -10.72 15.35 13.24
N GLN A 60 -11.37 14.27 13.70
CA GLN A 60 -11.32 13.84 15.11
C GLN A 60 -9.94 13.31 15.52
N ILE A 61 -9.27 12.57 14.63
CA ILE A 61 -7.96 11.96 14.88
C ILE A 61 -6.84 12.61 14.06
N LYS A 62 -7.01 13.87 13.64
CA LYS A 62 -6.10 14.56 12.69
C LYS A 62 -4.63 14.46 13.09
N LYS A 63 -4.34 14.61 14.38
CA LYS A 63 -2.98 14.59 14.94
C LYS A 63 -2.39 13.18 15.04
N ASP A 64 -3.24 12.16 15.08
CA ASP A 64 -2.85 10.78 15.35
C ASP A 64 -2.85 9.92 14.07
N ASN A 65 -3.36 10.43 12.94
CA ASN A 65 -3.47 9.67 11.68
C ASN A 65 -2.14 9.05 11.22
N LEU A 66 -1.05 9.84 11.23
CA LEU A 66 0.26 9.34 10.82
C LEU A 66 0.77 8.25 11.77
N THR A 67 0.65 8.46 13.08
CA THR A 67 1.06 7.49 14.09
C THR A 67 0.24 6.20 14.01
N LEU A 68 -1.08 6.31 13.86
CA LEU A 68 -1.96 5.16 13.62
C LEU A 68 -1.53 4.39 12.38
N PHE A 69 -1.24 5.09 11.28
CA PHE A 69 -0.80 4.44 10.04
C PHE A 69 0.55 3.73 10.22
N GLU A 70 1.51 4.36 10.87
CA GLU A 70 2.82 3.79 11.20
C GLU A 70 2.70 2.53 12.06
N ASP A 71 1.86 2.57 13.10
CA ASP A 71 1.61 1.43 13.98
C ASP A 71 0.97 0.27 13.24
N LEU A 72 0.03 0.55 12.32
CA LEU A 72 -0.60 -0.47 11.48
C LEU A 72 0.41 -1.07 10.49
N VAL A 73 1.17 -0.24 9.77
CA VAL A 73 2.23 -0.71 8.84
C VAL A 73 3.21 -1.62 9.58
N TYR A 74 3.64 -1.22 10.77
CA TYR A 74 4.54 -2.03 11.60
C TYR A 74 3.89 -3.33 12.07
N SER A 75 2.66 -3.27 12.58
CA SER A 75 1.96 -4.43 13.17
C SER A 75 1.60 -5.49 12.15
N PHE A 76 1.29 -5.08 10.92
CA PHE A 76 0.98 -5.99 9.81
C PHE A 76 2.19 -6.35 8.97
N GLU A 77 3.39 -5.84 9.30
CA GLU A 77 4.60 -6.00 8.48
C GLU A 77 4.30 -5.71 6.99
N ALA A 78 3.54 -4.64 6.74
CA ALA A 78 3.06 -4.34 5.40
C ALA A 78 4.24 -4.13 4.44
N ILE A 79 4.09 -4.58 3.19
CA ILE A 79 5.03 -4.26 2.10
C ILE A 79 4.58 -3.03 1.33
N TYR A 80 3.28 -2.77 1.33
CA TYR A 80 2.66 -1.57 0.80
C TYR A 80 1.42 -1.28 1.62
N GLY A 81 1.11 0.00 1.81
CA GLY A 81 -0.17 0.37 2.39
C GLY A 81 -0.48 1.83 2.17
N TYR A 82 -1.73 2.21 2.37
CA TYR A 82 -2.15 3.60 2.16
C TYR A 82 -3.30 4.03 3.07
N VAL A 83 -3.39 5.35 3.25
CA VAL A 83 -4.55 6.02 3.86
C VAL A 83 -5.16 6.99 2.87
N THR A 84 -6.49 6.96 2.73
CA THR A 84 -7.19 7.84 1.81
C THR A 84 -8.64 8.16 2.23
N GLU A 85 -9.35 8.90 1.38
CA GLU A 85 -10.80 9.12 1.45
C GLU A 85 -11.57 8.19 0.48
N GLU A 86 -12.86 7.98 0.74
CA GLU A 86 -13.66 6.93 0.08
C GLU A 86 -13.73 7.09 -1.45
N GLU A 87 -13.87 8.31 -1.96
CA GLU A 87 -13.94 8.54 -3.40
C GLU A 87 -12.58 8.33 -4.08
N ALA A 88 -11.46 8.46 -3.37
CA ALA A 88 -10.13 8.25 -3.93
C ALA A 88 -9.83 6.79 -4.21
N GLU A 89 -10.32 5.89 -3.36
CA GLU A 89 -10.27 4.45 -3.65
C GLU A 89 -11.03 4.16 -4.95
N ASP A 90 -12.29 4.60 -5.06
CA ASP A 90 -13.11 4.36 -6.25
C ASP A 90 -12.48 4.91 -7.54
N ARG A 91 -11.84 6.09 -7.47
CA ARG A 91 -11.20 6.75 -8.63
C ARG A 91 -9.92 6.05 -9.09
N GLN A 92 -9.13 5.51 -8.16
CA GLN A 92 -7.84 4.90 -8.47
C GLN A 92 -7.91 3.37 -8.53
N HIS A 93 -9.01 2.76 -8.11
CA HIS A 93 -9.16 1.32 -8.06
C HIS A 93 -8.96 0.72 -9.46
N THR A 94 -7.96 -0.15 -9.56
CA THR A 94 -7.66 -0.86 -10.79
C THR A 94 -7.52 -2.35 -10.45
N THR A 95 -8.25 -3.26 -11.10
CA THR A 95 -8.24 -4.73 -10.92
C THR A 95 -6.88 -5.44 -11.06
N GLY A 96 -6.20 -5.76 -9.97
CA GLY A 96 -4.91 -6.46 -9.99
C GLY A 96 -4.38 -6.67 -8.58
N THR A 97 -3.29 -7.40 -8.45
CA THR A 97 -2.64 -7.69 -7.17
C THR A 97 -1.33 -6.93 -7.02
N LEU A 98 -0.81 -6.89 -5.79
CA LEU A 98 0.50 -6.29 -5.52
C LEU A 98 1.66 -7.00 -6.21
N THR A 99 1.48 -8.18 -6.81
CA THR A 99 2.52 -8.81 -7.65
C THR A 99 2.53 -8.31 -9.09
N GLU A 100 1.52 -7.54 -9.47
CA GLU A 100 1.31 -7.10 -10.85
C GLU A 100 1.45 -5.58 -10.98
N ARG A 101 1.07 -4.83 -9.93
CA ARG A 101 1.12 -3.37 -9.90
C ARG A 101 0.93 -2.77 -8.51
N ILE A 102 1.31 -1.49 -8.37
CA ILE A 102 0.95 -0.67 -7.21
C ILE A 102 -0.50 -0.18 -7.41
N PRO A 103 -1.39 -0.28 -6.40
CA PRO A 103 -2.80 0.10 -6.54
C PRO A 103 -3.05 1.57 -6.91
N GLY A 104 -2.14 2.47 -6.56
CA GLY A 104 -2.29 3.90 -6.80
C GLY A 104 -1.27 4.72 -6.01
N VAL A 105 -1.45 6.04 -6.01
CA VAL A 105 -0.77 6.95 -5.08
C VAL A 105 -1.86 7.71 -4.34
N PHE A 106 -1.94 7.50 -3.05
CA PHE A 106 -2.99 8.06 -2.21
C PHE A 106 -2.47 9.18 -1.30
N TRP A 107 -3.33 9.72 -0.44
CA TRP A 107 -2.95 10.78 0.48
C TRP A 107 -1.74 10.43 1.36
N LEU A 108 -1.75 9.26 2.00
CA LEU A 108 -0.57 8.66 2.62
C LEU A 108 -0.25 7.33 1.95
N ASN A 109 1.02 7.06 1.69
CA ASN A 109 1.48 5.76 1.20
C ASN A 109 2.66 5.31 2.02
N PHE A 110 2.76 4.01 2.26
CA PHE A 110 3.96 3.35 2.73
C PHE A 110 4.51 2.47 1.62
N PHE A 111 5.80 2.65 1.32
CA PHE A 111 6.57 1.81 0.42
C PHE A 111 7.65 1.09 1.24
N SER A 112 7.60 -0.23 1.28
CA SER A 112 8.70 -1.04 1.84
C SER A 112 9.97 -0.92 0.99
N PRO A 113 11.14 -1.38 1.48
CA PRO A 113 12.41 -1.23 0.76
C PRO A 113 12.37 -1.76 -0.68
N VAL A 114 11.70 -2.89 -0.92
CA VAL A 114 11.56 -3.46 -2.27
C VAL A 114 10.85 -2.50 -3.24
N PHE A 115 9.83 -1.78 -2.75
CA PHE A 115 9.15 -0.78 -3.56
C PHE A 115 9.93 0.52 -3.68
N VAL A 116 10.67 0.92 -2.64
CA VAL A 116 11.57 2.08 -2.72
C VAL A 116 12.62 1.84 -3.81
N ASP A 117 13.29 0.69 -3.79
CA ASP A 117 14.29 0.32 -4.79
C ASP A 117 13.68 0.23 -6.20
N TYR A 118 12.51 -0.40 -6.33
CA TYR A 118 11.78 -0.50 -7.60
C TYR A 118 11.35 0.87 -8.15
N LEU A 119 10.86 1.76 -7.28
CA LEU A 119 10.44 3.11 -7.67
C LEU A 119 11.64 3.95 -8.11
N ASN A 120 12.81 3.73 -7.50
CA ASN A 120 14.02 4.53 -7.72
C ASN A 120 14.99 3.99 -8.77
N LYS A 121 14.79 2.76 -9.27
CA LYS A 121 15.69 2.05 -10.19
C LYS A 121 16.24 2.92 -11.34
N ASP A 122 15.41 3.80 -11.91
CA ASP A 122 15.76 4.53 -13.12
C ASP A 122 16.17 5.99 -12.89
N ASN A 123 15.75 6.66 -11.80
CA ASN A 123 16.05 8.10 -11.56
C ASN A 123 15.66 8.60 -10.16
N ASN A 124 15.68 7.77 -9.12
CA ASN A 124 15.31 8.21 -7.75
C ASN A 124 13.94 8.93 -7.64
N LEU A 125 12.99 8.55 -8.51
CA LEU A 125 11.73 9.25 -8.77
C LEU A 125 10.88 9.48 -7.50
N LEU A 126 10.98 8.56 -6.53
CA LEU A 126 10.25 8.67 -5.27
C LEU A 126 10.66 9.93 -4.50
N PHE A 127 11.92 10.34 -4.54
CA PHE A 127 12.42 11.47 -3.75
C PHE A 127 12.44 12.80 -4.53
N GLU A 128 12.24 12.76 -5.85
CA GLU A 128 12.19 13.96 -6.69
C GLU A 128 10.79 14.59 -6.73
N PHE A 129 9.74 13.80 -6.52
CA PHE A 129 8.39 14.32 -6.48
C PHE A 129 8.19 15.24 -5.25
N PRO A 130 7.52 16.40 -5.40
CA PRO A 130 7.32 17.36 -4.31
C PRO A 130 6.19 16.90 -3.37
N TRP A 131 6.46 15.90 -2.55
CA TRP A 131 5.56 15.49 -1.46
C TRP A 131 5.41 16.61 -0.43
N GLU A 132 4.23 16.71 0.19
CA GLU A 132 4.03 17.55 1.37
C GLU A 132 4.98 17.11 2.50
N ASN A 133 5.11 15.80 2.67
CA ASN A 133 6.05 15.22 3.61
C ASN A 133 6.55 13.87 3.10
N ILE A 134 7.82 13.59 3.39
CA ILE A 134 8.46 12.29 3.17
C ILE A 134 9.21 11.91 4.42
N LYS A 135 8.97 10.70 4.91
CA LYS A 135 9.53 10.21 6.17
C LYS A 135 10.14 8.84 5.98
N ASP A 136 11.40 8.72 6.37
CA ASP A 136 12.05 7.42 6.48
C ASP A 136 11.34 6.57 7.54
N PHE A 137 11.07 5.33 7.18
CA PHE A 137 10.45 4.33 8.03
C PHE A 137 11.38 3.12 8.16
N LYS A 138 11.19 2.34 9.22
CA LYS A 138 12.10 1.27 9.65
C LYS A 138 12.58 0.39 8.48
N LYS A 139 13.84 -0.04 8.56
CA LYS A 139 14.50 -0.95 7.59
C LYS A 139 14.55 -0.42 6.14
N GLY A 140 14.44 0.90 5.92
CA GLY A 140 14.57 1.51 4.59
C GLY A 140 13.25 1.66 3.83
N GLY A 141 12.11 1.49 4.51
CA GLY A 141 10.81 1.88 3.94
C GLY A 141 10.62 3.39 3.98
N VAL A 142 9.66 3.91 3.23
CA VAL A 142 9.35 5.34 3.13
C VAL A 142 7.85 5.54 3.26
N ILE A 143 7.46 6.53 4.06
CA ILE A 143 6.09 7.06 4.09
C ILE A 143 6.06 8.38 3.33
N THR A 144 5.14 8.49 2.38
CA THR A 144 4.92 9.73 1.63
C THR A 144 3.55 10.31 1.93
N GLN A 145 3.45 11.64 1.83
CA GLN A 145 2.23 12.40 2.06
C GLN A 145 2.03 13.42 0.95
N LEU A 146 0.87 13.43 0.30
CA LEU A 146 0.58 14.36 -0.80
C LEU A 146 0.22 15.78 -0.32
N THR A 147 -0.53 15.89 0.78
CA THR A 147 -1.05 17.15 1.33
C THR A 147 -1.29 17.03 2.83
N GLU A 148 -1.61 18.12 3.52
CA GLU A 148 -2.01 18.05 4.95
C GLU A 148 -3.30 17.23 5.21
N SER A 149 -4.13 17.00 4.19
CA SER A 149 -5.46 16.38 4.33
C SER A 149 -5.89 15.65 3.06
N PRO A 150 -6.45 14.43 3.15
CA PRO A 150 -6.97 13.71 1.99
C PRO A 150 -8.16 14.43 1.34
N PHE A 151 -8.78 15.38 2.04
CA PHE A 151 -9.89 16.21 1.54
C PHE A 151 -9.44 17.55 0.94
N ASP A 152 -8.14 17.73 0.69
CA ASP A 152 -7.66 18.91 -0.02
C ASP A 152 -8.20 18.93 -1.46
N LYS A 153 -8.56 20.11 -1.97
CA LYS A 153 -9.11 20.23 -3.33
C LYS A 153 -8.11 19.85 -4.42
N THR A 154 -6.82 19.93 -4.12
CA THR A 154 -5.72 19.60 -5.04
C THR A 154 -5.35 18.13 -5.02
N ILE A 155 -5.93 17.31 -4.14
CA ILE A 155 -5.52 15.92 -3.92
C ILE A 155 -5.55 15.13 -5.23
N VAL A 156 -6.64 15.22 -6.00
CA VAL A 156 -6.83 14.47 -7.26
C VAL A 156 -5.75 14.81 -8.29
N ASP A 157 -5.40 16.09 -8.40
CA ASP A 157 -4.36 16.53 -9.34
C ASP A 157 -2.97 16.06 -8.89
N LEU A 158 -2.72 16.02 -7.58
CA LEU A 158 -1.46 15.56 -7.00
C LEU A 158 -1.31 14.04 -7.12
N GLU A 159 -2.37 13.27 -6.89
CA GLU A 159 -2.42 11.81 -7.11
C GLU A 159 -1.99 11.49 -8.55
N LYS A 160 -2.60 12.17 -9.53
CA LYS A 160 -2.28 11.98 -10.95
C LYS A 160 -0.84 12.38 -11.28
N LYS A 161 -0.38 13.55 -10.82
CA LYS A 161 1.00 14.01 -11.04
C LYS A 161 2.03 13.07 -10.43
N ALA A 162 1.75 12.52 -9.25
CA ALA A 162 2.63 11.57 -8.59
C ALA A 162 2.73 10.26 -9.38
N GLN A 163 1.60 9.73 -9.87
CA GLN A 163 1.60 8.55 -10.74
C GLN A 163 2.38 8.79 -12.04
N GLU A 164 2.19 9.96 -12.66
CA GLU A 164 2.94 10.36 -13.87
C GLU A 164 4.45 10.46 -13.61
N ALA A 165 4.84 11.09 -12.50
CA ALA A 165 6.24 11.26 -12.11
C ALA A 165 6.93 9.93 -11.76
N LEU A 166 6.24 9.03 -11.06
CA LEU A 166 6.76 7.71 -10.71
C LEU A 166 6.76 6.73 -11.91
N GLY A 167 6.03 7.07 -12.97
CA GLY A 167 5.86 6.27 -14.18
C GLY A 167 4.55 5.49 -14.15
N LEU A 168 3.64 5.84 -15.07
CA LEU A 168 2.29 5.24 -15.15
C LEU A 168 2.32 3.71 -15.23
N SER A 169 3.32 3.13 -15.90
CA SER A 169 3.50 1.68 -16.03
C SER A 169 3.63 0.96 -14.69
N LYS A 170 3.99 1.64 -13.59
CA LYS A 170 4.06 1.04 -12.25
C LYS A 170 2.67 0.83 -11.63
N PHE A 171 1.66 1.53 -12.14
CA PHE A 171 0.27 1.51 -11.69
C PHE A 171 -0.68 0.87 -12.70
N ASN A 172 -0.31 0.81 -13.98
CA ASN A 172 -1.14 0.24 -15.05
C ASN A 172 -0.40 -0.77 -15.95
N GLY A 173 0.75 -1.28 -15.49
CA GLY A 173 1.64 -2.13 -16.27
C GLY A 173 1.23 -3.59 -16.40
N ASN A 174 2.06 -4.31 -17.15
CA ASN A 174 1.98 -5.76 -17.33
C ASN A 174 2.87 -6.46 -16.27
N VAL A 175 2.50 -7.67 -15.85
CA VAL A 175 3.17 -8.45 -14.79
C VAL A 175 4.69 -8.58 -15.00
N ASN A 176 5.14 -8.55 -16.26
CA ASN A 176 6.55 -8.68 -16.63
C ASN A 176 7.43 -7.46 -16.27
N ASP A 177 6.84 -6.30 -15.99
CA ASP A 177 7.56 -5.05 -15.69
C ASP A 177 7.63 -4.74 -14.18
N TYR A 178 7.10 -5.65 -13.35
CA TYR A 178 6.93 -5.48 -11.91
C TYR A 178 8.07 -6.16 -11.12
N PRO A 179 8.46 -5.67 -9.92
CA PRO A 179 9.50 -6.33 -9.14
C PRO A 179 9.09 -7.77 -8.89
N ASN A 180 10.05 -8.69 -9.06
CA ASN A 180 9.81 -10.06 -8.70
C ASN A 180 9.77 -10.15 -7.17
N LEU A 181 8.56 -10.03 -6.61
CA LEU A 181 8.31 -10.14 -5.17
C LEU A 181 8.50 -11.59 -4.67
N ARG A 182 8.96 -12.52 -5.53
CA ARG A 182 9.09 -13.96 -5.23
C ARG A 182 10.50 -14.43 -4.85
N ILE A 183 11.46 -13.54 -4.63
CA ILE A 183 12.84 -13.96 -4.32
C ILE A 183 13.33 -13.24 -3.05
N LEU A 184 13.62 -14.04 -2.02
CA LEU A 184 14.40 -13.67 -0.83
C LEU A 184 15.90 -13.68 -1.12
#